data_AF-A0A4Q2VWI5-F1
#
_entry.id   AF-A0A4Q2VWI5-F1
#
_cell.length_a   1.000
_cell.length_b   1.000
_cell.length_c   1.000
_cell.angle_alpha   90.00
_cell.angle_beta   90.00
_cell.angle_gamma   90.00
#
_symmetry.space_group_name_H-M   'P 1'
#
loop_
_entity.id
_entity.type
_entity.pdbx_description
1 polymer ?
#
loop_
_entity_poly.entity_id
_entity_poly.type
_entity_poly.pdbx_seq_one_letter_code
_entity_poly.pdbx_strand_id
1 'polypeptide(L)'
;MSVKTAPRFSLGKNGPLVSRMGLGLGLGTMGLTRPTYRAIPIQGEIFAFLDHAYEAGVTFWDSADYYNDCEEIIGNCFRRTGKRGDIFLATKFG
;
A
#
# COMPACT_ATOMS: atom_id res chain seq x y z
N MET A 1 10.62 10.23 -13.40
CA MET A 1 11.44 8.99 -13.45
C MET A 1 10.56 7.86 -13.95
N SER A 2 11.02 7.05 -14.89
CA SER A 2 10.23 5.93 -15.42
C SER A 2 10.07 4.87 -14.31
N VAL A 3 8.83 4.47 -14.02
CA VAL A 3 8.55 3.36 -13.10
C VAL A 3 9.31 2.15 -13.62
N LYS A 4 10.15 1.52 -12.79
CA LYS A 4 10.71 0.22 -13.15
C LYS A 4 9.53 -0.72 -13.33
N THR A 5 9.27 -1.14 -14.56
CA THR A 5 8.21 -2.11 -14.88
C THR A 5 8.60 -3.45 -14.27
N ALA A 6 8.22 -3.65 -13.00
CA ALA A 6 8.39 -4.92 -12.32
C ALA A 6 7.51 -5.98 -13.02
N PRO A 7 8.01 -7.23 -13.17
CA PRO A 7 7.20 -8.33 -13.69
C PRO A 7 5.92 -8.50 -12.88
N ARG A 8 4.79 -8.69 -13.57
CA ARG A 8 3.49 -8.95 -12.93
C ARG A 8 3.08 -10.41 -13.12
N PHE A 9 2.38 -10.94 -12.13
CA PHE A 9 1.98 -12.34 -12.03
C PHE A 9 0.47 -12.42 -11.82
N SER A 10 -0.16 -13.47 -12.35
CA SER A 10 -1.60 -13.68 -12.14
C SER A 10 -1.86 -14.15 -10.71
N LEU A 11 -2.80 -13.52 -10.03
CA LEU A 11 -3.26 -13.92 -8.70
C LEU A 11 -4.33 -15.02 -8.81
N GLY A 12 -3.89 -16.27 -8.93
CA GLY A 12 -4.77 -17.42 -9.10
C GLY A 12 -5.12 -17.71 -10.56
N LYS A 13 -6.07 -18.63 -10.80
CA LYS A 13 -6.48 -19.00 -12.17
C LYS A 13 -7.32 -17.86 -12.77
N ASN A 14 -6.85 -17.27 -13.87
CA ASN A 14 -7.47 -16.12 -14.54
C ASN A 14 -7.60 -14.86 -13.65
N GLY A 15 -6.74 -14.73 -12.64
CA GLY A 15 -6.76 -13.60 -11.73
C GLY A 15 -6.06 -12.35 -12.27
N PRO A 16 -6.23 -11.21 -11.59
CA PRO A 16 -5.58 -9.95 -11.95
C PRO A 16 -4.05 -10.08 -11.91
N LEU A 17 -3.38 -9.22 -12.68
CA LEU A 17 -1.92 -9.12 -12.70
C LEU A 17 -1.43 -8.21 -11.57
N VAL A 18 -0.65 -8.76 -10.66
CA VAL A 18 -0.12 -8.08 -9.47
C VAL A 18 1.39 -8.19 -9.38
N SER A 19 2.04 -7.31 -8.61
CA SER A 19 3.44 -7.51 -8.24
C SER A 19 3.61 -8.77 -7.40
N ARG A 20 4.75 -9.47 -7.55
CA ARG A 20 5.01 -10.71 -6.80
C ARG A 20 5.09 -10.48 -5.28
N MET A 21 5.59 -9.32 -4.89
CA MET A 21 5.58 -8.87 -3.50
C MET A 21 4.33 -8.04 -3.25
N GLY A 22 3.69 -8.28 -2.11
CA GLY A 22 2.63 -7.43 -1.58
C GLY A 22 3.15 -6.49 -0.50
N LEU A 23 2.57 -5.29 -0.43
CA LEU A 23 2.79 -4.35 0.65
C LEU A 23 1.67 -4.46 1.68
N GLY A 24 1.97 -5.07 2.82
CA GLY A 24 1.06 -5.10 3.97
C GLY A 24 1.04 -3.75 4.68
N LEU A 25 -0.05 -3.01 4.53
CA LEU A 25 -0.24 -1.72 5.21
C LEU A 25 -0.80 -1.88 6.64
N GLY A 26 -1.14 -3.12 7.00
CA GLY A 26 -1.45 -3.58 8.35
C GLY A 26 -0.29 -3.61 9.34
N LEU A 27 0.92 -3.21 8.92
CA LEU A 27 2.01 -2.89 9.84
C LEU A 27 1.62 -1.78 10.84
N GLY A 28 0.45 -1.16 10.66
CA GLY A 28 -0.25 -0.24 11.57
C GLY A 28 -0.70 -0.77 12.93
N THR A 29 -0.80 -2.09 13.13
CA THR A 29 -0.86 -2.63 14.51
C THR A 29 0.52 -2.75 15.15
N MET A 30 1.60 -2.33 14.47
CA MET A 30 2.99 -2.18 14.92
C MET A 30 3.72 -0.98 14.23
N GLY A 31 3.07 0.20 14.06
CA GLY A 31 3.82 1.42 13.67
C GLY A 31 3.40 2.25 12.42
N LEU A 32 2.12 2.27 12.01
CA LEU A 32 1.58 3.31 11.10
C LEU A 32 0.41 4.09 11.71
N THR A 33 -0.44 3.44 12.53
CA THR A 33 -1.62 4.09 13.15
C THR A 33 -1.79 3.75 14.63
N ARG A 34 -1.06 2.75 15.17
CA ARG A 34 -0.99 2.47 16.60
C ARG A 34 0.45 2.48 17.12
N PRO A 35 0.73 3.12 18.27
CA PRO A 35 2.04 3.14 18.91
C PRO A 35 2.20 1.89 19.78
N THR A 36 2.14 0.71 19.17
CA THR A 36 2.25 -0.56 19.88
C THR A 36 3.71 -1.02 20.00
N TYR A 37 4.60 -0.61 19.08
CA TYR A 37 6.03 -0.94 19.12
C TYR A 37 6.98 0.23 18.78
N ARG A 38 6.51 1.26 18.05
CA ARG A 38 7.28 2.46 17.66
C ARG A 38 6.37 3.68 17.59
N ALA A 39 6.98 4.88 17.59
CA ALA A 39 6.26 6.11 17.32
C ALA A 39 5.58 6.04 15.95
N ILE A 40 4.37 6.61 15.86
CA ILE A 40 3.66 6.76 14.60
C ILE A 40 4.49 7.69 13.71
N PRO A 41 4.89 7.27 12.49
CA PRO A 41 5.62 8.14 11.57
C PRO A 41 4.79 9.38 11.22
N ILE A 42 5.46 10.50 10.97
CA ILE A 42 4.74 11.67 10.48
C ILE A 42 4.20 11.39 9.07
N GLN A 43 3.10 12.02 8.70
CA GLN A 43 2.40 11.74 7.43
C GLN A 43 3.33 11.81 6.20
N GLY A 44 4.31 12.73 6.21
CA GLY A 44 5.31 12.84 5.15
C GLY A 44 6.19 11.60 4.97
N GLU A 45 6.56 10.92 6.07
CA GLU A 45 7.35 9.69 6.03
C GLU A 45 6.53 8.52 5.48
N ILE A 46 5.25 8.42 5.86
CA ILE A 46 4.32 7.41 5.34
C ILE A 46 4.17 7.57 3.83
N PHE A 47 3.99 8.80 3.38
CA PHE A 47 3.88 9.12 1.98
C PHE A 47 5.15 8.82 1.18
N ALA A 48 6.32 9.20 1.72
CA ALA A 48 7.60 8.87 1.08
C ALA A 48 7.81 7.36 0.98
N PHE A 49 7.40 6.60 2.00
CA PHE A 49 7.44 5.14 1.98
C PHE A 49 6.53 4.55 0.89
N LEU A 50 5.28 5.02 0.77
CA LEU A 50 4.35 4.59 -0.28
C LEU A 50 4.85 4.94 -1.68
N ASP A 51 5.43 6.13 -1.86
CA ASP A 51 6.03 6.55 -3.12
C ASP A 51 7.21 5.63 -3.49
N HIS A 52 8.08 5.32 -2.52
CA HIS A 52 9.21 4.43 -2.73
C HIS A 52 8.77 2.99 -3.07
N ALA A 53 7.77 2.45 -2.38
CA ALA A 53 7.22 1.13 -2.66
C ALA A 53 6.65 1.05 -4.09
N TYR A 54 5.92 2.09 -4.51
CA TYR A 54 5.43 2.22 -5.87
C TYR A 54 6.57 2.27 -6.90
N GLU A 55 7.59 3.09 -6.66
CA GLU A 55 8.77 3.22 -7.55
C GLU A 55 9.59 1.93 -7.64
N ALA A 56 9.61 1.14 -6.57
CA ALA A 56 10.18 -0.20 -6.54
C ALA A 56 9.34 -1.26 -7.28
N GLY A 57 8.16 -0.89 -7.80
CA GLY A 57 7.26 -1.77 -8.53
C GLY A 57 6.38 -2.65 -7.64
N VAL A 58 6.22 -2.30 -6.36
CA VAL A 58 5.29 -2.97 -5.44
C VAL A 58 3.90 -2.35 -5.60
N THR A 59 3.08 -2.97 -6.44
CA THR A 59 1.74 -2.48 -6.81
C THR A 59 0.59 -3.29 -6.24
N PHE A 60 0.88 -4.36 -5.51
CA PHE A 60 -0.11 -5.12 -4.74
C PHE A 60 -0.12 -4.64 -3.29
N TRP A 61 -1.15 -3.91 -2.87
CA TRP A 61 -1.26 -3.35 -1.51
C TRP A 61 -2.39 -4.04 -0.74
N ASP A 62 -2.15 -4.30 0.54
CA ASP A 62 -3.10 -4.96 1.45
C ASP A 62 -3.48 -4.04 2.62
N SER A 63 -4.79 -3.92 2.87
CA SER A 63 -5.41 -3.17 3.97
C SER A 63 -6.48 -4.00 4.69
N ALA A 64 -7.11 -3.41 5.69
CA ALA A 64 -8.30 -3.89 6.38
C ALA A 64 -9.00 -2.71 7.08
N ASP A 65 -10.31 -2.81 7.27
CA ASP A 65 -11.11 -1.93 8.11
C ASP A 65 -10.55 -1.76 9.54
N TYR A 66 -9.99 -2.83 10.11
CA TYR A 66 -9.38 -2.82 11.44
C TYR A 66 -8.07 -2.02 11.53
N TYR A 67 -7.46 -1.62 10.40
CA TYR A 67 -6.17 -0.94 10.37
C TYR A 67 -6.26 0.59 10.63
N ASN A 68 -7.32 1.05 11.31
CA ASN A 68 -7.60 2.45 11.65
C ASN A 68 -7.46 3.35 10.39
N ASP A 69 -6.70 4.45 10.49
CA ASP A 69 -6.55 5.49 9.47
C ASP A 69 -5.86 5.02 8.16
N CYS A 70 -5.55 3.72 8.02
CA CYS A 70 -4.86 3.16 6.87
C CYS A 70 -5.56 3.49 5.55
N GLU A 71 -6.87 3.24 5.45
CA GLU A 71 -7.63 3.48 4.23
C GLU A 71 -7.74 4.98 3.89
N GLU A 72 -7.81 5.84 4.91
CA GLU A 72 -7.78 7.29 4.72
C GLU A 72 -6.43 7.79 4.19
N ILE A 73 -5.33 7.31 4.77
CA ILE A 73 -3.96 7.61 4.32
C ILE A 73 -3.76 7.16 2.87
N ILE A 74 -4.21 5.94 2.52
CA ILE A 74 -4.16 5.43 1.14
C ILE A 74 -4.97 6.33 0.21
N GLY A 75 -6.18 6.71 0.61
CA GLY A 75 -7.03 7.63 -0.16
C GLY A 75 -6.37 9.00 -0.39
N ASN A 76 -5.71 9.54 0.64
CA ASN A 76 -4.92 10.78 0.53
C ASN A 76 -3.72 10.61 -0.41
N CYS A 77 -3.00 9.49 -0.32
CA CYS A 77 -1.90 9.17 -1.24
C CYS A 77 -2.37 9.12 -2.70
N PHE A 78 -3.52 8.50 -2.97
CA PHE A 78 -4.09 8.43 -4.32
C PHE A 78 -4.54 9.79 -4.84
N ARG A 79 -5.21 10.61 -4.02
CA ARG A 79 -5.56 11.98 -4.40
C ARG A 79 -4.33 12.81 -4.75
N ARG A 80 -3.25 12.66 -3.99
CA ARG A 80 -1.99 13.39 -4.18
C ARG A 80 -1.24 12.96 -5.44
N THR A 81 -1.27 11.66 -5.77
CA THR A 81 -0.39 11.10 -6.82
C THR A 81 -1.11 10.76 -8.12
N GLY A 82 -2.42 10.55 -8.10
CA GLY A 82 -3.19 10.06 -9.25
C GLY A 82 -2.97 8.58 -9.59
N LYS A 83 -2.14 7.84 -8.84
CA LYS A 83 -1.68 6.47 -9.16
C LYS A 83 -2.66 5.36 -8.79
N ARG A 84 -3.93 5.68 -8.49
CA ARG A 84 -4.92 4.65 -8.09
C ARG A 84 -5.03 3.55 -9.14
N GLY A 85 -4.98 3.89 -10.43
CA GLY A 85 -5.11 2.92 -11.52
C GLY A 85 -3.99 1.89 -11.59
N ASP A 86 -2.84 2.18 -11.00
CA ASP A 86 -1.66 1.30 -11.05
C ASP A 86 -1.60 0.31 -9.89
N ILE A 87 -2.39 0.55 -8.83
CA ILE A 87 -2.39 -0.25 -7.59
C ILE A 87 -3.54 -1.24 -7.58
N PHE A 88 -3.21 -2.51 -7.35
CA PHE A 88 -4.17 -3.52 -6.93
C PHE A 88 -4.30 -3.47 -5.40
N LEU A 89 -5.43 -2.99 -4.90
CA LEU A 89 -5.69 -2.85 -3.46
C LEU A 89 -6.62 -3.98 -2.99
N ALA A 90 -6.14 -4.78 -2.04
CA ALA A 90 -6.95 -5.73 -1.28
C ALA A 90 -7.33 -5.12 0.07
N THR A 91 -8.58 -5.33 0.49
CA THR A 91 -9.05 -4.94 1.83
C THR A 91 -9.95 -6.04 2.42
N LYS A 92 -10.26 -5.92 3.70
CA LYS A 92 -11.03 -6.87 4.50
C LYS A 92 -12.10 -6.09 5.28
N PHE A 93 -13.21 -6.75 5.56
CA PHE A 93 -14.35 -6.18 6.29
C PHE A 93 -14.86 -7.20 7.32
N GLY A 94 -15.35 -6.74 8.48
CA GLY A 94 -15.96 -7.62 9.50
C GLY A 94 -16.33 -6.95 10.81
#